data_AF-A0A7W6C6G1-F1
#
_entry.id   AF-A0A7W6C6G1-F1
#
_cell.length_a   1.000
_cell.length_b   1.000
_cell.length_c   1.000
_cell.angle_alpha   90.00
_cell.angle_beta   90.00
_cell.angle_gamma   90.00
#
_symmetry.space_group_name_H-M   'P 1'
#
loop_
_entity.id
_entity.type
_entity.pdbx_description
1 polymer ?
#
loop_
_entity_poly.entity_id
_entity_poly.type
_entity_poly.pdbx_seq_one_letter_code
_entity_poly.pdbx_strand_id
1 'polypeptide(L)'
;MTVDPAAALRALLDAAISSAQPAFCVPPALPAPPDGRTIVVGFGKAAASMARAVEDHYTGPVTGVVVAPHGSSQDHGCRSIQVLEAGHPIADDASVTAAKAIMAAVSGLTADDLVLILISGGGSAMFEWPRDRVSLSEMQAVVRQLMHAGASIGELNTVRATLSRVKGGGLARAIGSARAVALVISDVVGDDIAVIASGPAVAPPDLRAAPDILARYGVDASDHILRVMAGAAQAHDLTPAIPHHLIATPAMALAAAASVARNLGLKPIVLGDDIEGTPNVAADLHLQAAAGGGSAFRG
;
A
#
# COMPACT_ATOMS: atom_id res chain seq x y z
N MET A 1 -8.65 11.44 40.71
CA MET A 1 -7.42 10.64 40.59
C MET A 1 -6.41 11.46 39.82
N THR A 2 -5.22 11.68 40.38
CA THR A 2 -4.10 12.29 39.64
C THR A 2 -3.54 11.23 38.70
N VAL A 3 -3.74 11.42 37.40
CA VAL A 3 -3.16 10.53 36.38
C VAL A 3 -1.66 10.83 36.30
N ASP A 4 -0.81 9.79 36.40
CA ASP A 4 0.62 9.93 36.12
C ASP A 4 0.82 10.29 34.63
N PRO A 5 1.37 11.47 34.29
CA PRO A 5 1.51 11.91 32.91
C PRO A 5 2.35 10.95 32.05
N ALA A 6 3.42 10.37 32.60
CA ALA A 6 4.30 9.49 31.83
C ALA A 6 3.58 8.18 31.48
N ALA A 7 2.91 7.57 32.47
CA ALA A 7 2.10 6.37 32.26
C ALA A 7 0.94 6.62 31.28
N ALA A 8 0.27 7.78 31.37
CA ALA A 8 -0.78 8.13 30.43
C ALA A 8 -0.27 8.25 28.99
N LEU A 9 0.79 9.04 28.77
CA LEU A 9 1.38 9.20 27.44
C LEU A 9 1.83 7.87 26.84
N ARG A 10 2.38 6.98 27.66
CA ARG A 10 2.76 5.64 27.23
C ARG A 10 1.56 4.80 26.81
N ALA A 11 0.49 4.79 27.60
CA ALA A 11 -0.74 4.08 27.28
C ALA A 11 -1.39 4.57 25.97
N LEU A 12 -1.35 5.89 25.72
CA LEU A 12 -1.82 6.50 24.48
C LEU A 12 -1.00 6.03 23.28
N LEU A 13 0.34 6.04 23.40
CA LEU A 13 1.25 5.57 22.36
C LEU A 13 1.07 4.09 22.07
N ASP A 14 1.00 3.25 23.11
CA ASP A 14 0.84 1.80 22.96
C ASP A 14 -0.50 1.47 22.29
N ALA A 15 -1.58 2.22 22.57
CA ALA A 15 -2.87 2.07 21.91
C ALA A 15 -2.82 2.47 20.42
N ALA A 16 -2.16 3.58 20.10
CA ALA A 16 -1.94 4.01 18.72
C ALA A 16 -1.18 2.94 17.92
N ILE A 17 -0.05 2.46 18.45
CA ILE A 17 0.76 1.42 17.81
C ILE A 17 -0.03 0.13 17.65
N SER A 18 -0.71 -0.34 18.71
CA SER A 18 -1.46 -1.60 18.69
C SER A 18 -2.58 -1.57 17.64
N SER A 19 -3.23 -0.43 17.44
CA SER A 19 -4.29 -0.30 16.42
C SER A 19 -3.81 -0.59 14.99
N ALA A 20 -2.51 -0.42 14.71
CA ALA A 20 -1.91 -0.66 13.41
C ALA A 20 -1.14 -1.99 13.31
N GLN A 21 -1.04 -2.75 14.40
CA GLN A 21 -0.37 -4.05 14.37
C GLN A 21 -1.22 -5.08 13.61
N PRO A 22 -0.64 -5.82 12.64
CA PRO A 22 -1.40 -6.79 11.84
C PRO A 22 -2.14 -7.84 12.65
N ALA A 23 -1.61 -8.27 13.78
CA ALA A 23 -2.26 -9.23 14.68
C ALA A 23 -3.61 -8.73 15.24
N PHE A 24 -3.84 -7.42 15.28
CA PHE A 24 -5.09 -6.82 15.76
C PHE A 24 -5.97 -6.28 14.64
N CYS A 25 -5.39 -5.67 13.60
CA CYS A 25 -6.18 -5.03 12.55
C CYS A 25 -6.61 -5.99 11.42
N VAL A 26 -5.89 -7.10 11.19
CA VAL A 26 -6.27 -8.08 10.15
C VAL A 26 -7.47 -8.94 10.56
N PRO A 27 -7.53 -9.57 11.75
CA PRO A 27 -8.59 -10.54 12.07
C PRO A 27 -10.02 -10.01 11.94
N PRO A 28 -10.35 -8.77 12.38
CA PRO A 28 -11.69 -8.22 12.24
C PRO A 28 -12.13 -7.98 10.78
N ALA A 29 -11.19 -7.92 9.84
CA ALA A 29 -11.44 -7.63 8.43
C ALA A 29 -11.40 -8.87 7.53
N LEU A 30 -11.18 -10.06 8.10
CA LEU A 30 -11.12 -11.30 7.33
C LEU A 30 -12.50 -11.66 6.74
N PRO A 31 -12.60 -11.91 5.44
CA PRO A 31 -13.84 -12.38 4.82
C PRO A 31 -14.15 -13.83 5.22
N ALA A 32 -15.39 -14.26 5.00
CA ALA A 32 -15.74 -15.67 5.12
C ALA A 32 -15.04 -16.51 4.01
N PRO A 33 -14.65 -17.76 4.32
CA PRO A 33 -14.08 -18.65 3.32
C PRO A 33 -14.98 -18.86 2.10
N PRO A 34 -14.41 -18.95 0.88
CA PRO A 34 -15.11 -19.41 -0.31
C PRO A 34 -15.46 -20.91 -0.26
N ASP A 35 -16.28 -21.35 -1.22
CA ASP A 35 -16.44 -22.78 -1.56
C ASP A 35 -15.17 -23.35 -2.23
N GLY A 36 -14.45 -22.52 -3.01
CA GLY A 36 -13.18 -22.83 -3.63
C GLY A 36 -11.95 -22.54 -2.74
N ARG A 37 -10.85 -22.11 -3.36
CA ARG A 37 -9.57 -21.86 -2.66
C ARG A 37 -9.50 -20.43 -2.13
N THR A 38 -8.81 -20.23 -1.01
CA THR A 38 -8.36 -18.90 -0.57
C THR A 38 -6.88 -18.71 -0.91
N ILE A 39 -6.60 -17.76 -1.79
CA ILE A 39 -5.24 -17.37 -2.18
C ILE A 39 -4.89 -16.04 -1.52
N VAL A 40 -3.82 -16.01 -0.74
CA VAL A 40 -3.31 -14.80 -0.09
C VAL A 40 -2.14 -14.26 -0.88
N VAL A 41 -2.25 -13.03 -1.37
CA VAL A 41 -1.16 -12.32 -2.01
C VAL A 41 -0.89 -11.01 -1.31
N GLY A 42 0.34 -10.52 -1.31
CA GLY A 42 0.63 -9.29 -0.59
C GLY A 42 1.98 -8.69 -0.86
N PHE A 43 2.09 -7.39 -0.64
CA PHE A 43 3.31 -6.63 -0.89
C PHE A 43 3.37 -5.40 0.00
N GLY A 44 4.54 -5.17 0.60
CA GLY A 44 4.76 -4.06 1.52
C GLY A 44 5.53 -4.46 2.78
N LYS A 45 5.93 -3.47 3.57
CA LYS A 45 6.73 -3.65 4.79
C LYS A 45 6.05 -4.58 5.82
N ALA A 46 4.72 -4.56 5.88
CA ALA A 46 3.93 -5.38 6.79
C ALA A 46 3.33 -6.62 6.11
N ALA A 47 3.63 -6.91 4.84
CA ALA A 47 2.96 -8.00 4.12
C ALA A 47 3.19 -9.38 4.76
N ALA A 48 4.40 -9.65 5.26
CA ALA A 48 4.71 -10.91 5.96
C ALA A 48 3.97 -11.04 7.30
N SER A 49 3.95 -9.99 8.12
CA SER A 49 3.23 -10.00 9.40
C SER A 49 1.70 -10.01 9.22
N MET A 50 1.18 -9.36 8.18
CA MET A 50 -0.22 -9.48 7.77
C MET A 50 -0.56 -10.90 7.33
N ALA A 51 0.27 -11.53 6.49
CA ALA A 51 0.07 -12.91 6.07
C ALA A 51 0.05 -13.88 7.25
N ARG A 52 0.96 -13.68 8.21
CA ARG A 52 0.98 -14.46 9.44
C ARG A 52 -0.31 -14.30 10.25
N ALA A 53 -0.80 -13.06 10.38
CA ALA A 53 -2.07 -12.81 11.05
C ALA A 53 -3.27 -13.48 10.35
N VAL A 54 -3.26 -13.56 9.00
CA VAL A 54 -4.23 -14.35 8.24
C VAL A 54 -4.13 -15.83 8.62
N GLU A 55 -2.95 -16.44 8.56
CA GLU A 55 -2.81 -17.87 8.88
C GLU A 55 -3.24 -18.22 10.32
N ASP A 56 -3.04 -17.30 11.26
CA ASP A 56 -3.35 -17.53 12.67
C ASP A 56 -4.85 -17.37 12.98
N HIS A 57 -5.63 -16.66 12.15
CA HIS A 57 -7.04 -16.35 12.43
C HIS A 57 -8.04 -16.79 11.36
N TYR A 58 -7.59 -17.13 10.16
CA TYR A 58 -8.48 -17.53 9.08
C TYR A 58 -8.98 -18.96 9.30
N THR A 59 -10.28 -19.17 9.14
CA THR A 59 -10.93 -20.45 9.48
C THR A 59 -10.84 -21.52 8.39
N GLY A 60 -10.37 -21.17 7.19
CA GLY A 60 -10.17 -22.09 6.07
C GLY A 60 -8.69 -22.31 5.70
N PRO A 61 -8.40 -23.26 4.79
CA PRO A 61 -7.06 -23.41 4.25
C PRO A 61 -6.68 -22.18 3.43
N VAL A 62 -5.43 -21.74 3.58
CA VAL A 62 -4.84 -20.64 2.81
C VAL A 62 -3.55 -21.09 2.16
N THR A 63 -3.29 -20.60 0.96
CA THR A 63 -1.99 -20.68 0.28
C THR A 63 -1.69 -19.33 -0.36
N GLY A 64 -0.46 -19.11 -0.81
CA GLY A 64 -0.16 -17.96 -1.65
C GLY A 64 1.25 -17.41 -1.44
N VAL A 65 1.46 -16.15 -1.81
CA VAL A 65 2.78 -15.53 -1.88
C VAL A 65 2.70 -14.06 -1.44
N VAL A 66 3.51 -13.68 -0.46
CA VAL A 66 3.69 -12.27 -0.06
C VAL A 66 5.13 -11.82 -0.22
N VAL A 67 5.32 -10.50 -0.36
CA VAL A 67 6.63 -9.89 -0.58
C VAL A 67 6.88 -8.81 0.47
N ALA A 68 7.98 -8.95 1.20
CA ALA A 68 8.42 -8.01 2.21
C ALA A 68 9.85 -7.49 1.90
N PRO A 69 10.35 -6.47 2.61
CA PRO A 69 11.72 -6.00 2.43
C PRO A 69 12.75 -7.06 2.78
N HIS A 70 13.92 -7.00 2.17
CA HIS A 70 15.08 -7.84 2.54
C HIS A 70 15.32 -7.87 4.06
N GLY A 71 15.50 -9.07 4.60
CA GLY A 71 15.69 -9.33 6.03
C GLY A 71 14.41 -9.51 6.85
N SER A 72 13.22 -9.40 6.25
CA SER A 72 11.94 -9.49 6.98
C SER A 72 11.43 -10.93 7.20
N SER A 73 11.95 -11.91 6.44
CA SER A 73 11.47 -13.31 6.47
C SER A 73 11.80 -14.04 7.76
N GLN A 74 12.85 -13.64 8.48
CA GLN A 74 13.29 -14.30 9.72
C GLN A 74 12.30 -14.06 10.87
N ASP A 75 11.66 -12.90 10.90
CA ASP A 75 10.77 -12.49 11.99
C ASP A 75 9.32 -12.91 11.78
N HIS A 76 8.92 -13.20 10.54
CA HIS A 76 7.50 -13.37 10.15
C HIS A 76 7.28 -14.57 9.21
N GLY A 77 7.94 -15.69 9.49
CA GLY A 77 7.72 -16.94 8.76
C GLY A 77 6.24 -17.39 8.79
N CYS A 78 5.75 -17.80 7.62
CA CYS A 78 4.41 -18.34 7.42
C CYS A 78 4.48 -19.86 7.18
N ARG A 79 3.39 -20.58 7.47
CA ARG A 79 3.28 -22.04 7.38
C ARG A 79 2.92 -22.51 5.96
N SER A 80 2.02 -21.81 5.30
CA SER A 80 1.37 -22.17 4.03
C SER A 80 1.46 -21.06 2.99
N ILE A 81 1.75 -19.83 3.42
CA ILE A 81 2.01 -18.68 2.54
C ILE A 81 3.53 -18.53 2.36
N GLN A 82 3.99 -18.43 1.11
CA GLN A 82 5.39 -18.17 0.82
C GLN A 82 5.74 -16.70 1.08
N VAL A 83 6.78 -16.45 1.86
CA VAL A 83 7.33 -15.10 2.06
C VAL A 83 8.55 -14.93 1.17
N LEU A 84 8.47 -14.02 0.20
CA LEU A 84 9.58 -13.58 -0.62
C LEU A 84 10.09 -12.23 -0.14
N GLU A 85 11.35 -11.93 -0.46
CA GLU A 85 11.98 -10.66 -0.11
C GLU A 85 12.36 -9.88 -1.36
N ALA A 86 12.24 -8.56 -1.30
CA ALA A 86 12.52 -7.68 -2.43
C ALA A 86 13.06 -6.30 -2.00
N GLY A 87 13.62 -5.58 -2.96
CA GLY A 87 14.20 -4.27 -2.79
C GLY A 87 13.20 -3.18 -2.41
N HIS A 88 13.58 -2.36 -1.43
CA HIS A 88 12.88 -1.14 -1.03
C HIS A 88 13.92 -0.13 -0.51
N PRO A 89 13.87 1.17 -0.88
CA PRO A 89 12.80 1.84 -1.62
C PRO A 89 12.91 1.72 -3.16
N ILE A 90 13.96 1.09 -3.67
CA ILE A 90 14.18 0.89 -5.11
C ILE A 90 13.95 -0.59 -5.43
N ALA A 91 13.13 -0.85 -6.46
CA ALA A 91 12.87 -2.20 -6.95
C ALA A 91 14.16 -2.88 -7.45
N ASP A 92 14.26 -4.19 -7.31
CA ASP A 92 15.39 -5.02 -7.75
C ASP A 92 14.90 -6.27 -8.50
N ASP A 93 15.81 -7.16 -8.91
CA ASP A 93 15.45 -8.39 -9.61
C ASP A 93 14.59 -9.34 -8.76
N ALA A 94 14.74 -9.27 -7.43
CA ALA A 94 13.90 -10.00 -6.49
C ALA A 94 12.46 -9.47 -6.52
N SER A 95 12.27 -8.15 -6.70
CA SER A 95 10.95 -7.53 -6.91
C SER A 95 10.24 -8.11 -8.16
N VAL A 96 10.98 -8.28 -9.26
CA VAL A 96 10.46 -8.89 -10.50
C VAL A 96 10.12 -10.36 -10.31
N THR A 97 10.98 -11.09 -9.61
CA THR A 97 10.76 -12.52 -9.31
C THR A 97 9.52 -12.69 -8.45
N ALA A 98 9.37 -11.88 -7.41
CA ALA A 98 8.26 -11.94 -6.49
C ALA A 98 6.94 -11.51 -7.14
N ALA A 99 6.98 -10.49 -8.00
CA ALA A 99 5.83 -10.08 -8.79
C ALA A 99 5.33 -11.21 -9.73
N LYS A 100 6.24 -11.91 -10.40
CA LYS A 100 5.88 -13.09 -11.21
C LYS A 100 5.25 -14.21 -10.37
N ALA A 101 5.78 -14.47 -9.18
CA ALA A 101 5.25 -15.49 -8.28
C ALA A 101 3.82 -15.16 -7.82
N ILE A 102 3.56 -13.91 -7.43
CA ILE A 102 2.20 -13.44 -7.11
C ILE A 102 1.26 -13.61 -8.31
N MET A 103 1.69 -13.18 -9.50
CA MET A 103 0.85 -13.25 -10.70
C MET A 103 0.55 -14.69 -11.12
N ALA A 104 1.48 -15.61 -10.88
CA ALA A 104 1.25 -17.04 -11.07
C ALA A 104 0.26 -17.60 -10.04
N ALA A 105 0.34 -17.17 -8.78
CA ALA A 105 -0.54 -17.63 -7.71
C ALA A 105 -2.01 -17.24 -7.93
N VAL A 106 -2.28 -16.12 -8.59
CA VAL A 106 -3.64 -15.65 -8.91
C VAL A 106 -4.14 -16.06 -10.29
N SER A 107 -3.36 -16.84 -11.04
CA SER A 107 -3.73 -17.30 -12.38
C SER A 107 -4.68 -18.50 -12.32
N GLY A 108 -5.62 -18.57 -13.27
CA GLY A 108 -6.52 -19.72 -13.43
C GLY A 108 -7.50 -19.90 -12.27
N LEU A 109 -7.82 -18.83 -11.56
CA LEU A 109 -8.85 -18.82 -10.52
C LEU A 109 -10.24 -18.71 -11.13
N THR A 110 -11.23 -19.21 -10.39
CA THR A 110 -12.65 -19.21 -10.76
C THR A 110 -13.46 -18.32 -9.83
N ALA A 111 -14.73 -18.06 -10.16
CA ALA A 111 -15.63 -17.28 -9.31
C ALA A 111 -15.85 -17.89 -7.91
N ASP A 112 -15.58 -19.19 -7.76
CA ASP A 112 -15.66 -19.90 -6.48
C ASP A 112 -14.41 -19.67 -5.62
N ASP A 113 -13.31 -19.18 -6.18
CA ASP A 113 -12.09 -18.86 -5.43
C ASP A 113 -12.14 -17.45 -4.83
N LEU A 114 -11.32 -17.21 -3.80
CA LEU A 114 -11.11 -15.91 -3.16
C LEU A 114 -9.63 -15.51 -3.20
N VAL A 115 -9.36 -14.27 -3.56
CA VAL A 115 -8.04 -13.63 -3.42
C VAL A 115 -8.08 -12.59 -2.31
N LEU A 116 -7.28 -12.80 -1.26
CA LEU A 116 -7.05 -11.84 -0.19
C LEU A 116 -5.75 -11.08 -0.48
N ILE A 117 -5.86 -9.78 -0.80
CA ILE A 117 -4.72 -8.93 -1.16
C ILE A 117 -4.28 -8.12 0.06
N LEU A 118 -3.05 -8.30 0.51
CA LEU A 118 -2.49 -7.63 1.69
C LEU A 118 -1.55 -6.51 1.24
N ILE A 119 -1.91 -5.26 1.52
CA ILE A 119 -1.18 -4.09 1.03
C ILE A 119 -0.67 -3.27 2.20
N SER A 120 0.61 -2.90 2.16
CA SER A 120 1.19 -1.92 3.06
C SER A 120 2.24 -1.04 2.38
N GLY A 121 2.72 -0.03 3.10
CA GLY A 121 3.76 0.89 2.65
C GLY A 121 4.97 0.22 2.00
N GLY A 122 5.50 0.84 0.95
CA GLY A 122 6.65 0.34 0.19
C GLY A 122 6.33 -0.66 -0.92
N GLY A 123 5.07 -1.10 -1.06
CA GLY A 123 4.66 -2.10 -2.05
C GLY A 123 5.00 -1.74 -3.51
N SER A 124 5.08 -0.44 -3.85
CA SER A 124 5.34 -0.04 -5.24
C SER A 124 6.75 -0.40 -5.75
N ALA A 125 7.72 -0.55 -4.84
CA ALA A 125 9.07 -1.02 -5.17
C ALA A 125 9.14 -2.56 -5.15
N MET A 126 8.62 -3.18 -4.09
CA MET A 126 8.69 -4.64 -3.90
C MET A 126 7.83 -5.45 -4.88
N PHE A 127 6.74 -4.86 -5.39
CA PHE A 127 5.86 -5.48 -6.37
C PHE A 127 5.96 -4.74 -7.71
N GLU A 128 6.96 -5.11 -8.50
CA GLU A 128 7.24 -4.52 -9.80
C GLU A 128 7.54 -5.60 -10.83
N TRP A 129 6.91 -5.49 -12.00
CA TRP A 129 7.22 -6.35 -13.14
C TRP A 129 7.16 -5.52 -14.41
N PRO A 130 8.30 -5.15 -15.01
CA PRO A 130 8.32 -4.41 -16.27
C PRO A 130 7.60 -5.15 -17.39
N ARG A 131 6.96 -4.39 -18.29
CA ARG A 131 6.43 -4.91 -19.55
C ARG A 131 7.56 -5.44 -20.43
N ASP A 132 7.19 -6.29 -21.37
CA ASP A 132 8.16 -6.83 -22.32
C ASP A 132 8.87 -5.69 -23.05
N ARG A 133 10.16 -5.89 -23.31
CA ARG A 133 11.04 -4.91 -23.96
C ARG A 133 11.36 -3.67 -23.13
N VAL A 134 11.00 -3.63 -21.85
CA VAL A 134 11.48 -2.63 -20.89
C VAL A 134 12.25 -3.36 -19.81
N SER A 135 13.52 -2.99 -19.61
CA SER A 135 14.31 -3.48 -18.49
C SER A 135 13.95 -2.76 -17.20
N LEU A 136 14.24 -3.40 -16.06
CA LEU A 136 14.02 -2.77 -14.76
C LEU A 136 14.83 -1.46 -14.62
N SER A 137 16.06 -1.44 -15.13
CA SER A 137 16.94 -0.26 -15.08
C SER A 137 16.42 0.90 -15.93
N GLU A 138 15.86 0.64 -17.11
CA GLU A 138 15.20 1.67 -17.94
C GLU A 138 13.99 2.28 -17.23
N MET A 139 13.13 1.44 -16.66
CA MET A 139 11.98 1.92 -15.87
C MET A 139 12.43 2.77 -14.68
N GLN A 140 13.43 2.32 -13.93
CA GLN A 140 14.01 3.08 -12.82
C GLN A 140 14.60 4.41 -13.29
N ALA A 141 15.25 4.46 -14.45
CA ALA A 141 15.81 5.69 -14.99
C ALA A 141 14.73 6.72 -15.31
N VAL A 142 13.66 6.31 -16.00
CA VAL A 142 12.50 7.19 -16.29
C VAL A 142 11.88 7.74 -15.02
N VAL A 143 11.60 6.87 -14.03
CA VAL A 143 11.01 7.28 -12.75
C VAL A 143 11.94 8.24 -12.00
N ARG A 144 13.25 7.96 -11.97
CA ARG A 144 14.23 8.81 -11.30
C ARG A 144 14.31 10.20 -11.93
N GLN A 145 14.27 10.29 -13.25
CA GLN A 145 14.29 11.57 -13.97
C GLN A 145 13.03 12.39 -13.66
N LEU A 146 11.85 11.78 -13.70
CA LEU A 146 10.61 12.46 -13.33
C LEU A 146 10.61 12.94 -11.87
N MET A 147 11.09 12.13 -10.94
CA MET A 147 11.22 12.53 -9.53
C MET A 147 12.16 13.73 -9.38
N HIS A 148 13.31 13.73 -10.07
CA HIS A 148 14.24 14.88 -10.04
C HIS A 148 13.65 16.14 -10.65
N ALA A 149 12.78 15.99 -11.66
CA ALA A 149 12.10 17.09 -12.32
C ALA A 149 10.87 17.61 -11.53
N GLY A 150 10.56 17.02 -10.38
CA GLY A 150 9.45 17.46 -9.52
C GLY A 150 8.06 17.03 -10.02
N ALA A 151 7.98 15.91 -10.75
CA ALA A 151 6.69 15.34 -11.15
C ALA A 151 5.84 14.97 -9.93
N SER A 152 4.53 15.24 -10.02
CA SER A 152 3.59 14.86 -8.96
C SER A 152 3.47 13.35 -8.83
N ILE A 153 2.98 12.87 -7.69
CA ILE A 153 2.77 11.43 -7.47
C ILE A 153 1.79 10.82 -8.47
N GLY A 154 0.76 11.57 -8.88
CA GLY A 154 -0.19 11.16 -9.91
C GLY A 154 0.45 11.00 -11.29
N GLU A 155 1.33 11.92 -11.67
CA GLU A 155 2.08 11.85 -12.94
C GLU A 155 3.08 10.69 -12.94
N LEU A 156 3.80 10.49 -11.82
CA LEU A 156 4.69 9.35 -11.63
C LEU A 156 3.92 8.03 -11.75
N ASN A 157 2.77 7.89 -11.09
CA ASN A 157 1.96 6.68 -11.15
C ASN A 157 1.38 6.44 -12.56
N THR A 158 0.98 7.49 -13.27
CA THR A 158 0.52 7.41 -14.66
C THR A 158 1.61 6.81 -15.56
N VAL A 159 2.82 7.36 -15.50
CA VAL A 159 3.96 6.84 -16.27
C VAL A 159 4.31 5.40 -15.85
N ARG A 160 4.40 5.13 -14.55
CA ARG A 160 4.74 3.78 -14.04
C ARG A 160 3.74 2.71 -14.48
N ALA A 161 2.45 3.02 -14.47
CA ALA A 161 1.40 2.09 -14.91
C ALA A 161 1.53 1.71 -16.39
N THR A 162 2.05 2.60 -17.25
CA THR A 162 2.33 2.25 -18.65
C THR A 162 3.51 1.31 -18.84
N LEU A 163 4.50 1.35 -17.94
CA LEU A 163 5.72 0.56 -18.05
C LEU A 163 5.65 -0.78 -17.30
N SER A 164 4.70 -0.92 -16.38
CA SER A 164 4.54 -2.09 -15.51
C SER A 164 3.41 -3.02 -15.96
N ARG A 165 3.59 -4.32 -15.74
CA ARG A 165 2.57 -5.36 -15.92
C ARG A 165 1.61 -5.46 -14.74
N VAL A 166 2.05 -5.06 -13.54
CA VAL A 166 1.30 -5.28 -12.29
C VAL A 166 0.60 -4.03 -11.77
N LYS A 167 1.11 -2.84 -12.08
CA LYS A 167 0.52 -1.56 -11.66
C LYS A 167 -0.68 -1.18 -12.54
N GLY A 168 -1.46 -0.20 -12.08
CA GLY A 168 -2.62 0.30 -12.82
C GLY A 168 -3.61 -0.83 -13.13
N GLY A 169 -3.97 -1.60 -12.12
CA GLY A 169 -4.93 -2.70 -12.22
C GLY A 169 -4.38 -4.01 -12.77
N GLY A 170 -3.07 -4.13 -12.95
CA GLY A 170 -2.45 -5.35 -13.51
C GLY A 170 -2.75 -6.61 -12.70
N LEU A 171 -2.69 -6.50 -11.37
CA LEU A 171 -3.06 -7.59 -10.47
C LEU A 171 -4.57 -7.87 -10.55
N ALA A 172 -5.41 -6.84 -10.53
CA ALA A 172 -6.86 -7.01 -10.63
C ALA A 172 -7.28 -7.74 -11.91
N ARG A 173 -6.66 -7.41 -13.05
CA ARG A 173 -6.91 -8.12 -14.32
C ARG A 173 -6.46 -9.57 -14.28
N ALA A 174 -5.35 -9.88 -13.62
CA ALA A 174 -4.84 -11.25 -13.51
C ALA A 174 -5.71 -12.15 -12.63
N ILE A 175 -6.35 -11.59 -11.61
CA ILE A 175 -7.32 -12.30 -10.75
C ILE A 175 -8.55 -12.74 -11.56
N GLY A 176 -8.96 -11.93 -12.56
CA GLY A 176 -10.04 -12.27 -13.47
C GLY A 176 -11.41 -12.33 -12.76
N SER A 177 -12.05 -13.49 -12.79
CA SER A 177 -13.42 -13.67 -12.27
C SER A 177 -13.51 -14.05 -10.79
N ALA A 178 -12.37 -14.37 -10.15
CA ALA A 178 -12.36 -14.74 -8.75
C ALA A 178 -12.78 -13.57 -7.85
N ARG A 179 -13.41 -13.89 -6.73
CA ARG A 179 -13.71 -12.87 -5.72
C ARG A 179 -12.39 -12.35 -5.18
N ALA A 180 -12.30 -11.05 -4.96
CA ALA A 180 -11.10 -10.45 -4.37
C ALA A 180 -11.47 -9.40 -3.34
N VAL A 181 -10.62 -9.25 -2.34
CA VAL A 181 -10.71 -8.19 -1.33
C VAL A 181 -9.32 -7.77 -0.92
N ALA A 182 -9.09 -6.46 -0.85
CA ALA A 182 -7.82 -5.89 -0.42
C ALA A 182 -7.92 -5.37 1.02
N LEU A 183 -7.00 -5.79 1.87
CA LEU A 183 -6.80 -5.25 3.21
C LEU A 183 -5.56 -4.37 3.20
N VAL A 184 -5.72 -3.12 3.62
CA VAL A 184 -4.73 -2.06 3.40
C VAL A 184 -4.33 -1.44 4.74
N ILE A 185 -3.02 -1.45 5.01
CA ILE A 185 -2.39 -0.61 6.03
C ILE A 185 -1.78 0.59 5.29
N SER A 186 -2.37 1.77 5.46
CA SER A 186 -1.95 2.98 4.74
C SER A 186 -0.90 3.76 5.53
N ASP A 187 0.19 4.14 4.86
CA ASP A 187 1.16 5.14 5.29
C ASP A 187 1.14 6.39 4.38
N VAL A 188 0.06 6.55 3.59
CA VAL A 188 -0.12 7.66 2.64
C VAL A 188 -1.06 8.70 3.23
N VAL A 189 -0.65 9.97 3.22
CA VAL A 189 -1.50 11.10 3.65
C VAL A 189 -2.76 11.14 2.78
N GLY A 190 -3.93 11.20 3.42
CA GLY A 190 -5.24 11.18 2.75
C GLY A 190 -5.72 9.80 2.27
N ASP A 191 -4.95 8.73 2.51
CA ASP A 191 -5.32 7.33 2.28
C ASP A 191 -5.84 7.00 0.86
N ASP A 192 -5.37 7.74 -0.16
CA ASP A 192 -5.79 7.51 -1.55
C ASP A 192 -5.33 6.13 -2.04
N ILE A 193 -6.29 5.22 -2.17
CA ILE A 193 -6.12 3.85 -2.63
C ILE A 193 -5.45 3.77 -4.01
N ALA A 194 -5.67 4.75 -4.90
CA ALA A 194 -5.03 4.78 -6.22
C ALA A 194 -3.53 5.11 -6.12
N VAL A 195 -3.12 5.80 -5.07
CA VAL A 195 -1.72 6.14 -4.79
C VAL A 195 -1.01 5.00 -4.06
N ILE A 196 -1.69 4.32 -3.13
CA ILE A 196 -1.13 3.22 -2.36
C ILE A 196 -0.61 2.12 -3.29
N ALA A 197 0.68 1.81 -3.18
CA ALA A 197 1.41 0.86 -4.01
C ALA A 197 1.31 1.07 -5.54
N SER A 198 0.90 2.26 -6.01
CA SER A 198 0.59 2.56 -7.41
C SER A 198 -0.59 1.76 -7.99
N GLY A 199 -1.60 1.48 -7.17
CA GLY A 199 -2.89 0.94 -7.60
C GLY A 199 -2.84 -0.37 -8.39
N PRO A 200 -2.12 -1.42 -7.96
CA PRO A 200 -2.09 -2.69 -8.69
C PRO A 200 -3.46 -3.39 -8.74
N ALA A 201 -4.33 -3.11 -7.75
CA ALA A 201 -5.68 -3.64 -7.62
C ALA A 201 -6.78 -2.62 -7.97
N VAL A 202 -6.42 -1.49 -8.58
CA VAL A 202 -7.32 -0.35 -8.86
C VAL A 202 -7.27 -0.03 -10.35
N ALA A 203 -8.37 0.48 -10.92
CA ALA A 203 -8.36 0.96 -12.30
C ALA A 203 -7.26 2.03 -12.49
N PRO A 204 -6.49 1.98 -13.60
CA PRO A 204 -5.44 2.96 -13.85
C PRO A 204 -6.03 4.36 -14.12
N PRO A 205 -5.24 5.44 -13.89
CA PRO A 205 -5.56 6.75 -14.46
C PRO A 205 -5.50 6.72 -16.00
N ASP A 206 -5.77 7.84 -16.65
CA ASP A 206 -5.64 7.95 -18.11
C ASP A 206 -4.17 7.75 -18.56
N LEU A 207 -3.88 6.53 -19.01
CA LEU A 207 -2.54 6.12 -19.44
C LEU A 207 -2.08 6.84 -20.71
N ARG A 208 -2.99 7.44 -21.49
CA ARG A 208 -2.68 8.18 -22.71
C ARG A 208 -1.91 9.47 -22.42
N ALA A 209 -1.99 10.00 -21.20
CA ALA A 209 -1.26 11.19 -20.78
C ALA A 209 0.24 10.95 -20.55
N ALA A 210 0.69 9.69 -20.48
CA ALA A 210 2.06 9.37 -20.06
C ALA A 210 3.16 9.96 -20.98
N PRO A 211 3.05 9.91 -22.33
CA PRO A 211 4.04 10.55 -23.21
C PRO A 211 4.10 12.07 -23.03
N ASP A 212 2.96 12.73 -22.84
CA ASP A 212 2.89 14.18 -22.60
C ASP A 212 3.53 14.58 -21.27
N ILE A 213 3.41 13.73 -20.24
CA ILE A 213 4.09 13.90 -18.96
C ILE A 213 5.61 13.83 -19.18
N LEU A 214 6.12 12.84 -19.91
CA LEU A 214 7.56 12.75 -20.19
C LEU A 214 8.08 14.00 -20.91
N ALA A 215 7.35 14.47 -21.93
CA ALA A 215 7.70 15.66 -22.69
C ALA A 215 7.71 16.93 -21.83
N ARG A 216 6.71 17.10 -20.94
CA ARG A 216 6.60 18.25 -20.03
C ARG A 216 7.81 18.38 -19.11
N TYR A 217 8.34 17.25 -18.64
CA TYR A 217 9.49 17.21 -17.72
C TYR A 217 10.84 17.05 -18.44
N GLY A 218 10.87 17.04 -19.78
CA GLY A 218 12.11 16.89 -20.56
C GLY A 218 12.80 15.53 -20.35
N VAL A 219 12.03 14.48 -20.04
CA VAL A 219 12.55 13.13 -19.83
C VAL A 219 12.77 12.46 -21.19
N ASP A 220 14.03 12.22 -21.54
CA ASP A 220 14.41 11.56 -22.78
C ASP A 220 14.18 10.05 -22.66
N ALA A 221 13.08 9.58 -23.27
CA ALA A 221 12.72 8.17 -23.34
C ALA A 221 12.95 7.64 -24.75
N SER A 222 13.57 6.46 -24.84
CA SER A 222 13.81 5.80 -26.12
C SER A 222 12.51 5.47 -26.86
N ASP A 223 12.59 5.37 -28.19
CA ASP A 223 11.45 5.03 -29.03
C ASP A 223 10.74 3.72 -28.62
N HIS A 224 11.48 2.75 -28.08
CA HIS A 224 10.87 1.50 -27.63
C HIS A 224 10.05 1.67 -26.35
N ILE A 225 10.48 2.53 -25.43
CA ILE A 225 9.71 2.88 -24.23
C ILE A 225 8.41 3.56 -24.68
N LEU A 226 8.49 4.56 -25.55
CA LEU A 226 7.31 5.27 -26.08
C LEU A 226 6.32 4.31 -26.76
N ARG A 227 6.82 3.34 -27.56
CA ARG A 227 5.97 2.29 -28.16
C ARG A 227 5.30 1.40 -27.12
N VAL A 228 6.01 1.02 -26.06
CA VAL A 228 5.43 0.22 -24.96
C VAL A 228 4.33 1.02 -24.25
N MET A 229 4.55 2.31 -23.99
CA MET A 229 3.55 3.18 -23.38
C MET A 229 2.29 3.31 -24.24
N ALA A 230 2.45 3.52 -25.54
CA ALA A 230 1.34 3.60 -26.49
C ALA A 230 0.52 2.29 -26.51
N GLY A 231 1.18 1.13 -26.50
CA GLY A 231 0.50 -0.17 -26.42
C GLY A 231 -0.25 -0.37 -25.11
N ALA A 232 0.32 0.05 -23.98
CA ALA A 232 -0.33 -0.03 -22.68
C ALA A 232 -1.60 0.83 -22.60
N ALA A 233 -1.59 2.03 -23.20
CA ALA A 233 -2.73 2.92 -23.24
C ALA A 233 -3.90 2.41 -24.11
N GLN A 234 -3.62 1.56 -25.11
CA GLN A 234 -4.64 0.94 -25.95
C GLN A 234 -5.32 -0.26 -25.28
N ALA A 235 -4.60 -0.95 -24.36
CA ALA A 235 -5.09 -2.11 -23.62
C ALA A 235 -6.01 -1.71 -22.44
N HIS A 236 -6.86 -0.68 -22.61
CA HIS A 236 -7.86 -0.26 -21.62
C HIS A 236 -8.97 -1.32 -21.49
N ASP A 237 -8.61 -2.43 -20.85
CA ASP A 237 -9.52 -3.47 -20.41
C ASP A 237 -10.28 -3.00 -19.17
N LEU A 238 -11.51 -3.50 -19.05
CA LEU A 238 -12.32 -3.41 -17.84
C LEU A 238 -11.51 -4.01 -16.67
N THR A 239 -10.93 -3.15 -15.85
CA THR A 239 -10.26 -3.58 -14.63
C THR A 239 -11.34 -3.87 -13.59
N PRO A 240 -11.43 -5.09 -13.04
CA PRO A 240 -12.43 -5.41 -12.02
C PRO A 240 -12.30 -4.48 -10.82
N ALA A 241 -13.43 -3.99 -10.32
CA ALA A 241 -13.46 -3.23 -9.08
C ALA A 241 -13.26 -4.20 -7.91
N ILE A 242 -12.13 -4.07 -7.22
CA ILE A 242 -11.83 -4.85 -6.02
C ILE A 242 -12.18 -4.01 -4.79
N PRO A 243 -13.00 -4.50 -3.85
CA PRO A 243 -13.22 -3.85 -2.56
C PRO A 243 -11.90 -3.69 -1.80
N HIS A 244 -11.62 -2.46 -1.36
CA HIS A 244 -10.47 -2.14 -0.50
C HIS A 244 -10.97 -1.74 0.88
N HIS A 245 -10.42 -2.37 1.91
CA HIS A 245 -10.67 -2.04 3.30
C HIS A 245 -9.39 -1.48 3.90
N LEU A 246 -9.42 -0.19 4.23
CA LEU A 246 -8.42 0.41 5.09
C LEU A 246 -8.61 -0.19 6.49
N ILE A 247 -7.66 -1.01 6.93
CA ILE A 247 -7.72 -1.69 8.24
C ILE A 247 -6.84 -1.00 9.28
N ALA A 248 -5.90 -0.17 8.84
CA ALA A 248 -5.14 0.72 9.68
C ALA A 248 -4.73 1.97 8.89
N THR A 249 -4.95 3.13 9.50
CA THR A 249 -4.55 4.45 8.97
C THR A 249 -4.03 5.33 10.11
N PRO A 250 -3.30 6.41 9.82
CA PRO A 250 -2.91 7.40 10.83
C PRO A 250 -4.10 7.95 11.63
N ALA A 251 -5.23 8.27 10.98
CA ALA A 251 -6.46 8.67 11.66
C ALA A 251 -6.98 7.63 12.67
N MET A 252 -6.94 6.34 12.32
CA MET A 252 -7.35 5.26 13.23
C MET A 252 -6.45 5.17 14.46
N ALA A 253 -5.13 5.36 14.29
CA ALA A 253 -4.18 5.38 15.40
C ALA A 253 -4.43 6.57 16.35
N LEU A 254 -4.70 7.76 15.81
CA LEU A 254 -5.08 8.93 16.60
C LEU A 254 -6.41 8.70 17.33
N ALA A 255 -7.39 8.07 16.69
CA ALA A 255 -8.67 7.74 17.30
C ALA A 255 -8.51 6.75 18.47
N ALA A 256 -7.64 5.74 18.32
CA ALA A 256 -7.33 4.79 19.39
C ALA A 256 -6.69 5.47 20.61
N ALA A 257 -5.68 6.32 20.39
CA ALA A 257 -5.07 7.12 21.45
C ALA A 257 -6.08 8.05 22.13
N ALA A 258 -6.92 8.73 21.35
CA ALA A 258 -7.97 9.61 21.87
C ALA A 258 -8.99 8.85 22.73
N SER A 259 -9.33 7.61 22.35
CA SER A 259 -10.23 6.75 23.15
C SER A 259 -9.64 6.44 24.53
N VAL A 260 -8.35 6.05 24.58
CA VAL A 260 -7.66 5.81 25.86
C VAL A 260 -7.56 7.07 26.70
N ALA A 261 -7.27 8.22 26.09
CA ALA A 261 -7.24 9.50 26.79
C ALA A 261 -8.58 9.80 27.48
N ARG A 262 -9.71 9.59 26.79
CA ARG A 262 -11.05 9.78 27.37
C ARG A 262 -11.31 8.82 28.53
N ASN A 263 -10.90 7.56 28.42
CA ASN A 263 -11.03 6.57 29.50
C ASN A 263 -10.21 6.93 30.75
N LEU A 264 -9.11 7.66 30.58
CA LEU A 264 -8.32 8.23 31.68
C LEU A 264 -8.90 9.55 32.23
N GLY A 265 -10.03 10.02 31.72
CA GLY A 265 -10.66 11.29 32.11
C GLY A 265 -10.02 12.54 31.49
N LEU A 266 -9.20 12.37 30.45
CA LEU A 266 -8.57 13.46 29.70
C LEU A 266 -9.42 13.86 28.49
N LYS A 267 -9.37 15.15 28.12
CA LYS A 267 -10.01 15.65 26.89
C LYS A 267 -8.97 15.71 25.76
N PRO A 268 -8.99 14.79 24.79
CA PRO A 268 -8.05 14.83 23.67
C PRO A 268 -8.39 15.97 22.69
N ILE A 269 -7.35 16.61 22.17
CA ILE A 269 -7.43 17.50 21.00
C ILE A 269 -6.64 16.81 19.89
N VAL A 270 -7.31 16.42 18.81
CA VAL A 270 -6.69 15.77 17.65
C VAL A 270 -6.44 16.86 16.61
N LEU A 271 -5.18 17.04 16.21
CA LEU A 271 -4.76 18.14 15.33
C LEU A 271 -4.83 17.81 13.84
N GLY A 272 -5.27 16.60 13.48
CA GLY A 272 -5.23 16.08 12.12
C GLY A 272 -4.15 14.99 11.97
N ASP A 273 -4.28 14.20 10.92
CA ASP A 273 -3.35 13.15 10.50
C ASP A 273 -2.54 13.53 9.25
N ASP A 274 -2.70 14.77 8.79
CA ASP A 274 -2.11 15.40 7.61
C ASP A 274 -1.09 16.49 7.99
N ILE A 275 -0.52 16.44 9.20
CA ILE A 275 0.49 17.41 9.62
C ILE A 275 1.76 17.22 8.78
N GLU A 276 1.96 18.16 7.86
CA GLU A 276 3.16 18.25 7.02
C GLU A 276 4.10 19.37 7.50
N GLY A 277 5.39 19.20 7.23
CA GLY A 277 6.42 20.19 7.56
C GLY A 277 7.55 19.61 8.39
N THR A 278 8.37 20.50 8.97
CA THR A 278 9.49 20.07 9.82
C THR A 278 8.99 19.66 11.21
N PRO A 279 9.76 18.86 11.97
CA PRO A 279 9.42 18.53 13.36
C PRO A 279 9.14 19.76 14.23
N ASN A 280 9.78 20.90 13.95
CA ASN A 280 9.56 22.16 14.66
C ASN A 280 8.17 22.76 14.35
N VAL A 281 7.73 22.70 13.09
CA VAL A 281 6.37 23.15 12.70
C VAL A 281 5.32 22.31 13.42
N ALA A 282 5.51 20.99 13.46
CA ALA A 282 4.63 20.10 14.21
C ALA A 282 4.62 20.44 15.71
N ALA A 283 5.79 20.70 16.32
CA ALA A 283 5.88 21.08 17.73
C ALA A 283 5.13 22.39 18.04
N ASP A 284 5.28 23.41 17.18
CA ASP A 284 4.61 24.70 17.34
C ASP A 284 3.08 24.56 17.30
N LEU A 285 2.54 23.74 16.38
CA LEU A 285 1.12 23.44 16.32
C LEU A 285 0.61 22.81 17.63
N HIS A 286 1.36 21.87 18.20
CA HIS A 286 1.01 21.23 19.46
C HIS A 286 1.05 22.22 20.64
N LEU A 287 2.04 23.11 20.69
CA LEU A 287 2.14 24.16 21.71
C LEU A 287 0.99 25.15 21.63
N GLN A 288 0.62 25.58 20.41
CA GLN A 288 -0.51 26.50 20.20
C GLN A 288 -1.85 25.88 20.62
N ALA A 289 -2.05 24.60 20.32
CA ALA A 289 -3.25 23.87 20.74
C ALA A 289 -3.33 23.73 22.27
N ALA A 290 -2.20 23.42 22.93
CA ALA A 290 -2.11 23.34 24.38
C ALA A 290 -2.37 24.69 25.08
N ALA A 291 -1.98 25.79 24.43
CA ALA A 291 -2.23 27.16 24.90
C ALA A 291 -3.69 27.65 24.70
N GLY A 292 -4.57 26.85 24.10
CA GLY A 292 -6.00 27.17 23.93
C GLY A 292 -6.40 27.83 22.60
N GLY A 293 -5.52 27.85 21.60
CA GLY A 293 -5.73 28.51 20.30
C GLY A 293 -6.65 27.80 19.29
N GLY A 294 -7.67 27.07 19.72
CA GLY A 294 -8.49 26.18 18.88
C GLY A 294 -9.41 26.84 17.81
N SER A 295 -9.20 28.11 17.45
CA SER A 295 -10.08 28.84 16.52
C SER A 295 -9.55 28.95 15.08
N ALA A 296 -8.34 28.48 14.78
CA ALA A 296 -7.65 28.84 13.53
C ALA A 296 -7.56 27.74 12.45
N PHE A 297 -8.14 26.55 12.64
CA PHE A 297 -7.93 25.42 11.73
C PHE A 297 -9.22 24.95 11.06
N ARG A 298 -9.66 25.73 10.07
CA ARG A 298 -10.41 25.28 8.89
C ARG A 298 -9.85 26.04 7.69
N GLY A 299 -9.08 25.34 6.87
CA GLY A 299 -8.57 25.80 5.57
C GLY A 299 -8.47 24.58 4.67
#